data_AF-A0A7S4QKG2-F1
#
_entry.id   AF-A0A7S4QKG2-F1
#
_cell.length_a   1.000
_cell.length_b   1.000
_cell.length_c   1.000
_cell.angle_alpha   90.00
_cell.angle_beta   90.00
_cell.angle_gamma   90.00
#
_symmetry.space_group_name_H-M   'P 1'
#
loop_
_entity.id
_entity.type
_entity.pdbx_description
1 polymer ?
#
loop_
_entity_poly.entity_id
_entity_poly.type
_entity_poly.pdbx_seq_one_letter_code
_entity_poly.pdbx_strand_id
1 'polypeptide(L)'
;MERLRQLTMKKMQLEPEQRNSSEAEAAGIKGSTFNMFPTLFHLAATLQRMHRPFAIVFRSFGADHEKIQTEWNAFCELRHPLFSRLIDDIGPMNGTVPSVPDRRIHSIHTLYRDAQGPMLILDTFTNGPEDSTWDAWAKAKGKPKPASDTRNGRDYVRRVIKAKTVDGYAG
;
A
#
# COMPACT_ATOMS: atom_id res chain seq x y z
N MET A 1 24.46 -12.69 9.74
CA MET A 1 23.12 -12.45 9.16
C MET A 1 21.98 -12.88 10.09
N GLU A 2 22.00 -14.10 10.64
CA GLU A 2 20.90 -14.61 11.48
C GLU A 2 20.59 -13.77 12.74
N ARG A 3 21.61 -13.29 13.46
CA ARG A 3 21.42 -12.40 14.62
C ARG A 3 20.70 -11.09 14.30
N LEU A 4 21.04 -10.48 13.15
CA LEU A 4 20.40 -9.22 12.70
C LEU A 4 18.94 -9.44 12.31
N ARG A 5 18.65 -10.58 11.66
CA ARG A 5 17.28 -10.99 11.34
C ARG A 5 16.45 -11.17 12.62
N GLN A 6 16.96 -11.89 13.62
CA GLN A 6 16.25 -12.11 14.88
C GLN A 6 15.98 -10.78 15.63
N LEU A 7 16.98 -9.90 15.69
CA LEU A 7 16.81 -8.56 16.27
C LEU A 7 15.77 -7.72 15.52
N THR A 8 15.76 -7.78 14.20
CA THR A 8 14.78 -7.07 13.37
C THR A 8 13.38 -7.63 13.61
N MET A 9 13.21 -8.94 13.62
CA MET A 9 11.92 -9.58 13.91
C MET A 9 11.41 -9.21 15.29
N LYS A 10 12.28 -9.18 16.31
CA LYS A 10 11.89 -8.75 17.66
C LYS A 10 11.38 -7.30 17.68
N LYS A 11 12.02 -6.40 16.92
CA LYS A 11 11.57 -4.99 16.80
C LYS A 11 10.32 -4.81 15.96
N MET A 12 9.97 -5.79 15.13
CA MET A 12 8.76 -5.80 14.33
C MET A 12 7.56 -6.39 15.09
N GLN A 13 7.77 -6.90 16.31
CA GLN A 13 6.72 -7.56 17.08
C GLN A 13 6.01 -6.61 18.05
N LEU A 14 4.70 -6.84 18.20
CA LEU A 14 3.93 -6.27 19.29
C LEU A 14 4.30 -6.96 20.61
N GLU A 15 4.30 -6.18 21.70
CA GLU A 15 4.41 -6.72 23.04
C GLU A 15 3.20 -7.62 23.35
N PRO A 16 3.36 -8.69 24.13
CA PRO A 16 2.31 -9.70 24.34
C PRO A 16 0.95 -9.13 24.76
N GLU A 17 0.95 -8.10 25.60
CA GLU A 17 -0.24 -7.42 26.11
C GLU A 17 -1.04 -6.70 25.02
N GLN A 18 -0.37 -6.27 23.95
CA GLN A 18 -0.95 -5.46 22.88
C GLN A 18 -1.50 -6.32 21.74
N ARG A 19 -1.02 -7.55 21.58
CA ARG A 19 -1.31 -8.43 20.41
C ARG A 19 -2.80 -8.71 20.19
N ASN A 20 -3.56 -8.74 21.28
CA ASN A 20 -4.99 -9.05 21.29
C ASN A 20 -5.85 -7.88 21.78
N SER A 21 -5.28 -6.68 21.86
CA SER A 21 -6.02 -5.47 22.24
C SER A 21 -6.98 -5.05 21.12
N SER A 22 -8.09 -4.41 21.51
CA SER A 22 -9.06 -3.83 20.57
C SER A 22 -8.44 -2.75 19.68
N GLU A 23 -7.47 -2.02 20.20
CA GLU A 23 -6.75 -0.95 19.52
C GLU A 23 -5.83 -1.52 18.44
N ALA A 24 -5.14 -2.65 18.73
CA ALA A 24 -4.36 -3.36 17.73
C ALA A 24 -5.24 -3.93 16.60
N GLU A 25 -6.44 -4.42 16.93
CA GLU A 25 -7.43 -4.84 15.93
C GLU A 25 -7.92 -3.67 15.07
N ALA A 26 -8.31 -2.56 15.69
CA ALA A 26 -8.76 -1.36 14.99
C ALA A 26 -7.66 -0.70 14.13
N ALA A 27 -6.39 -0.95 14.44
CA ALA A 27 -5.23 -0.52 13.66
C ALA A 27 -4.76 -1.57 12.64
N GLY A 28 -5.45 -2.71 12.50
CA GLY A 28 -5.09 -3.75 11.51
C GLY A 28 -3.79 -4.50 11.81
N ILE A 29 -3.31 -4.44 13.06
CA ILE A 29 -2.07 -5.07 13.52
C ILE A 29 -2.32 -6.18 14.55
N LYS A 30 -3.56 -6.66 14.67
CA LYS A 30 -3.90 -7.82 15.50
C LYS A 30 -3.03 -9.02 15.11
N GLY A 31 -2.33 -9.58 16.08
CA GLY A 31 -1.35 -10.64 15.86
C GLY A 31 0.03 -10.26 16.37
N SER A 32 1.07 -10.81 15.74
CA SER A 32 2.42 -10.73 16.28
C SER A 32 3.30 -9.64 15.69
N THR A 33 3.07 -9.16 14.46
CA THR A 33 3.99 -8.26 13.74
C THR A 33 3.30 -7.08 13.05
N PHE A 34 3.95 -5.91 13.03
CA PHE A 34 3.53 -4.76 12.23
C PHE A 34 3.47 -5.09 10.73
N ASN A 35 2.57 -4.45 9.99
CA ASN A 35 2.56 -4.53 8.52
C ASN A 35 3.53 -3.51 7.90
N MET A 36 3.93 -2.47 8.65
CA MET A 36 4.92 -1.49 8.23
C MET A 36 6.12 -1.41 9.18
N PHE A 37 7.26 -0.98 8.65
CA PHE A 37 8.43 -0.74 9.49
C PHE A 37 8.20 0.46 10.42
N PRO A 38 8.49 0.33 11.73
CA PRO A 38 8.36 1.43 12.69
C PRO A 38 9.08 2.72 12.26
N THR A 39 10.22 2.59 11.57
CA THR A 39 11.01 3.73 11.08
C THR A 39 10.26 4.62 10.09
N LEU A 40 9.26 4.10 9.39
CA LEU A 40 8.43 4.89 8.47
C LEU A 40 7.60 5.94 9.23
N PHE A 41 7.00 5.57 10.36
CA PHE A 41 6.21 6.49 11.19
C PHE A 41 7.09 7.61 11.75
N HIS A 42 8.28 7.25 12.25
CA HIS A 42 9.27 8.23 12.71
C HIS A 42 9.70 9.19 11.59
N LEU A 43 9.96 8.67 10.39
CA LEU A 43 10.32 9.50 9.24
C LEU A 43 9.20 10.47 8.88
N ALA A 44 7.97 9.99 8.76
CA ALA A 44 6.81 10.82 8.43
C ALA A 44 6.58 11.92 9.47
N ALA A 45 6.61 11.57 10.76
CA ALA A 45 6.49 12.51 11.86
C ALA A 45 7.60 13.57 11.85
N THR A 46 8.83 13.17 11.51
CA THR A 46 9.98 14.09 11.40
C THR A 46 9.82 15.05 10.24
N LEU A 47 9.49 14.54 9.04
CA LEU A 47 9.30 15.37 7.84
C LEU A 47 8.16 16.36 8.03
N GLN A 48 7.07 15.94 8.67
CA GLN A 48 5.93 16.79 8.97
C GLN A 48 6.31 17.92 9.96
N ARG A 49 7.03 17.61 11.05
CA ARG A 49 7.56 18.63 11.98
C ARG A 49 8.51 19.62 11.32
N MET A 50 9.32 19.15 10.38
CA MET A 50 10.25 20.00 9.63
C MET A 50 9.57 20.81 8.53
N HIS A 51 8.23 20.71 8.39
CA HIS A 51 7.46 21.33 7.30
C HIS A 51 8.04 21.03 5.92
N ARG A 52 8.59 19.82 5.72
CA ARG A 52 9.13 19.40 4.42
C ARG A 52 8.01 18.88 3.53
N PRO A 53 7.95 19.29 2.25
CA PRO A 53 7.03 18.67 1.30
C PRO A 53 7.49 17.24 1.00
N PHE A 54 6.59 16.27 1.12
CA PHE A 54 6.83 14.88 0.76
C PHE A 54 5.52 14.18 0.37
N ALA A 55 5.64 13.03 -0.27
CA ALA A 55 4.56 12.08 -0.51
C ALA A 55 5.07 10.68 -0.15
N ILE A 56 4.18 9.83 0.38
CA ILE A 56 4.49 8.41 0.64
C ILE A 56 3.70 7.61 -0.37
N VAL A 57 4.40 6.82 -1.18
CA VAL A 57 3.81 5.91 -2.15
C VAL A 57 4.08 4.49 -1.68
N PHE A 58 3.02 3.79 -1.29
CA PHE A 58 3.11 2.37 -0.99
C PHE A 58 2.95 1.58 -2.27
N ARG A 59 3.93 0.71 -2.54
CA ARG A 59 3.87 -0.24 -3.66
C ARG A 59 3.87 -1.64 -3.09
N SER A 60 2.87 -2.42 -3.46
CA SER A 60 2.84 -3.85 -3.20
C SER A 60 2.57 -4.64 -4.49
N PHE A 61 2.88 -5.93 -4.44
CA PHE A 61 2.61 -6.92 -5.47
C PHE A 61 1.54 -7.95 -5.04
N GLY A 62 0.84 -7.70 -3.93
CA GLY A 62 0.03 -8.73 -3.26
C GLY A 62 -1.25 -8.24 -2.61
N ALA A 63 -1.72 -8.97 -1.59
CA ALA A 63 -3.00 -8.74 -0.90
C ALA A 63 -2.86 -8.01 0.45
N ASP A 64 -1.69 -7.43 0.73
CA ASP A 64 -1.36 -6.69 1.97
C ASP A 64 -1.78 -5.22 1.93
N HIS A 65 -2.29 -4.71 0.80
CA HIS A 65 -2.69 -3.31 0.63
C HIS A 65 -3.68 -2.84 1.69
N GLU A 66 -4.71 -3.64 2.00
CA GLU A 66 -5.71 -3.30 3.02
C GLU A 66 -5.08 -3.19 4.42
N LYS A 67 -4.12 -4.05 4.73
CA LYS A 67 -3.42 -4.04 6.02
C LYS A 67 -2.54 -2.80 6.16
N ILE A 68 -1.78 -2.48 5.10
CA ILE A 68 -0.96 -1.26 5.02
C ILE A 68 -1.86 -0.02 5.16
N GLN A 69 -2.96 0.03 4.40
CA GLN A 69 -3.92 1.14 4.45
C GLN A 69 -4.50 1.31 5.85
N THR A 70 -4.94 0.22 6.48
CA THR A 70 -5.54 0.24 7.81
C THR A 70 -4.55 0.76 8.86
N GLU A 71 -3.34 0.20 8.90
CA GLU A 71 -2.32 0.59 9.88
C GLU A 71 -1.83 2.03 9.66
N TRP A 72 -1.62 2.44 8.40
CA TRP A 72 -1.18 3.79 8.06
C TRP A 72 -2.23 4.84 8.37
N ASN A 73 -3.50 4.57 8.02
CA ASN A 73 -4.59 5.49 8.32
C ASN A 73 -4.85 5.57 9.82
N ALA A 74 -4.71 4.47 10.57
CA ALA A 74 -4.77 4.51 12.02
C ALA A 74 -3.70 5.43 12.63
N PHE A 75 -2.49 5.45 12.08
CA PHE A 75 -1.45 6.40 12.49
C PHE A 75 -1.84 7.84 12.16
N CYS A 76 -2.29 8.12 10.93
CA CYS A 76 -2.72 9.45 10.52
C CYS A 76 -3.90 10.00 11.34
N GLU A 77 -4.74 9.11 11.89
CA GLU A 77 -5.92 9.45 12.68
C GLU A 77 -5.68 9.47 14.20
N LEU A 78 -4.42 9.36 14.65
CA LEU A 78 -4.05 9.25 16.08
C LEU A 78 -4.62 8.02 16.79
N ARG A 79 -5.06 6.99 16.04
CA ARG A 79 -5.61 5.74 16.59
C ARG A 79 -4.59 4.61 16.71
N HIS A 80 -3.38 4.78 16.16
CA HIS A 80 -2.35 3.74 16.21
C HIS A 80 -1.82 3.57 17.66
N PRO A 81 -1.90 2.38 18.28
CA PRO A 81 -1.66 2.21 19.72
C PRO A 81 -0.24 2.54 20.18
N LEU A 82 0.74 2.43 19.28
CA LEU A 82 2.15 2.68 19.58
C LEU A 82 2.73 3.98 19.03
N PHE A 83 2.21 4.48 17.91
CA PHE A 83 2.87 5.52 17.13
C PHE A 83 2.07 6.82 17.07
N SER A 84 0.83 6.87 17.56
CA SER A 84 0.06 8.11 17.64
C SER A 84 0.83 9.24 18.34
N ARG A 85 1.51 8.92 19.45
CA ARG A 85 2.37 9.83 20.21
C ARG A 85 3.46 10.52 19.40
N LEU A 86 3.87 9.95 18.26
CA LEU A 86 4.86 10.57 17.39
C LEU A 86 4.35 11.82 16.69
N ILE A 87 3.04 12.08 16.70
CA ILE A 87 2.42 13.23 16.03
C ILE A 87 1.39 13.96 16.93
N ASP A 88 1.33 13.67 18.24
CA ASP A 88 0.37 14.31 19.17
C ASP A 88 0.49 15.84 19.19
N ASP A 89 1.72 16.37 19.11
CA ASP A 89 2.02 17.82 19.04
C ASP A 89 1.70 18.45 17.69
N ILE A 90 1.60 17.64 16.62
CA ILE A 90 1.23 18.09 15.28
C ILE A 90 -0.30 18.04 15.10
N GLY A 91 -0.94 17.05 15.73
CA GLY A 91 -2.34 16.68 15.50
C GLY A 91 -2.51 15.64 14.39
N PRO A 92 -3.75 15.19 14.14
CA PRO A 92 -4.02 14.17 13.14
C PRO A 92 -3.72 14.67 11.72
N MET A 93 -3.13 13.79 10.91
CA MET A 93 -2.86 14.00 9.48
C MET A 93 -4.00 13.48 8.61
N ASN A 94 -5.25 13.75 9.00
CA ASN A 94 -6.47 13.27 8.33
C ASN A 94 -7.29 14.40 7.69
N GLY A 95 -6.69 15.58 7.54
CA GLY A 95 -7.31 16.76 6.94
C GLY A 95 -8.16 17.62 7.88
N THR A 96 -8.25 17.29 9.18
CA THR A 96 -9.03 18.10 10.14
C THR A 96 -8.25 19.24 10.77
N VAL A 97 -6.91 19.20 10.74
CA VAL A 97 -6.04 20.25 11.30
C VAL A 97 -5.61 21.22 10.20
N PRO A 98 -5.85 22.53 10.34
CA PRO A 98 -5.37 23.53 9.38
C PRO A 98 -3.86 23.45 9.18
N SER A 99 -3.39 23.57 7.93
CA SER A 99 -1.98 23.50 7.55
C SER A 99 -1.30 22.13 7.69
N VAL A 100 -2.00 21.10 8.16
CA VAL A 100 -1.53 19.71 8.14
C VAL A 100 -2.22 18.97 6.99
N PRO A 101 -1.47 18.50 5.98
CA PRO A 101 -2.09 17.77 4.86
C PRO A 101 -2.75 16.48 5.33
N ASP A 102 -3.85 16.09 4.68
CA ASP A 102 -4.36 14.71 4.79
C ASP A 102 -3.34 13.76 4.15
N ARG A 103 -2.83 12.81 4.93
CA ARG A 103 -1.82 11.83 4.53
C ARG A 103 -2.39 10.42 4.41
N ARG A 104 -3.69 10.24 4.62
CA ARG A 104 -4.31 8.92 4.54
C ARG A 104 -4.26 8.38 3.11
N ILE A 105 -4.24 7.06 3.02
CA ILE A 105 -4.44 6.34 1.76
C ILE A 105 -5.94 6.29 1.50
N HIS A 106 -6.39 7.03 0.49
CA HIS A 106 -7.78 7.11 0.04
C HIS A 106 -8.07 6.20 -1.14
N SER A 107 -7.06 5.94 -1.95
CA SER A 107 -7.18 5.21 -3.21
C SER A 107 -5.99 4.26 -3.41
N ILE A 108 -6.26 3.19 -4.15
CA ILE A 108 -5.26 2.22 -4.59
C ILE A 108 -5.28 2.23 -6.12
N HIS A 109 -4.10 2.22 -6.72
CA HIS A 109 -3.91 2.28 -8.15
C HIS A 109 -3.13 1.06 -8.63
N THR A 110 -3.40 0.63 -9.85
CA THR A 110 -2.67 -0.47 -10.48
C THR A 110 -1.72 0.08 -11.53
N LEU A 111 -0.42 -0.18 -11.36
CA LEU A 111 0.58 0.10 -12.38
C LEU A 111 0.86 -1.17 -13.18
N TYR A 112 0.64 -1.10 -14.48
CA TYR A 112 0.88 -2.21 -15.41
C TYR A 112 1.80 -1.79 -16.57
N ARG A 113 2.22 -2.75 -17.40
CA ARG A 113 2.97 -2.51 -18.63
C ARG A 113 2.42 -3.39 -19.74
N ASP A 114 1.98 -2.78 -20.83
CA ASP A 114 1.60 -3.48 -22.05
C ASP A 114 2.64 -3.25 -23.16
N ALA A 115 2.32 -3.64 -24.40
CA ALA A 115 3.19 -3.47 -25.55
C ALA A 115 3.53 -2.00 -25.89
N GLN A 116 2.71 -1.04 -25.48
CA GLN A 116 2.97 0.40 -25.69
C GLN A 116 3.66 1.06 -24.49
N GLY A 117 3.95 0.30 -23.42
CA GLY A 117 4.70 0.79 -22.25
C GLY A 117 3.90 0.79 -20.95
N PRO A 118 4.38 1.53 -19.93
CA PRO A 118 3.71 1.64 -18.64
C PRO A 118 2.30 2.23 -18.75
N MET A 119 1.39 1.75 -17.92
CA MET A 119 0.00 2.17 -17.84
C MET A 119 -0.39 2.30 -16.37
N LEU A 120 -0.96 3.45 -16.00
CA LEU A 120 -1.48 3.69 -14.66
C LEU A 120 -3.01 3.59 -14.72
N ILE A 121 -3.56 2.69 -13.92
CA ILE A 121 -4.99 2.50 -13.78
C ILE A 121 -5.38 3.09 -12.42
N LEU A 122 -6.00 4.27 -12.44
CA LEU A 122 -6.43 4.96 -11.23
C LEU A 122 -7.65 4.27 -10.59
N ASP A 123 -7.76 4.41 -9.27
CA ASP A 123 -8.83 3.89 -8.43
C ASP A 123 -9.24 2.45 -8.73
N THR A 124 -8.26 1.64 -9.13
CA THR A 124 -8.47 0.26 -9.54
C THR A 124 -7.43 -0.59 -8.84
N PHE A 125 -7.89 -1.49 -7.98
CA PHE A 125 -7.06 -2.53 -7.37
C PHE A 125 -7.37 -3.86 -8.05
N THR A 126 -6.50 -4.30 -8.95
CA THR A 126 -6.74 -5.51 -9.73
C THR A 126 -5.45 -6.27 -9.98
N ASN A 127 -5.54 -7.60 -9.87
CA ASN A 127 -4.54 -8.53 -10.38
C ASN A 127 -5.02 -9.24 -11.64
N GLY A 128 -6.07 -8.75 -12.32
CA GLY A 128 -6.82 -9.46 -13.37
C GLY A 128 -8.33 -9.41 -13.15
N PRO A 129 -9.14 -9.97 -14.07
CA PRO A 129 -10.56 -10.18 -13.84
C PRO A 129 -10.83 -11.11 -12.65
N GLU A 130 -12.07 -11.17 -12.16
CA GLU A 130 -12.44 -12.00 -11.00
C GLU A 130 -12.14 -13.50 -11.19
N ASP A 131 -12.22 -13.98 -12.43
CA ASP A 131 -12.08 -15.39 -12.79
C ASP A 131 -10.63 -15.83 -13.09
N SER A 132 -9.69 -14.89 -13.18
CA SER A 132 -8.34 -15.19 -13.65
C SER A 132 -7.31 -14.14 -13.27
N THR A 133 -6.08 -14.55 -12.99
CA THR A 133 -4.98 -13.58 -12.86
C THR A 133 -4.67 -12.96 -14.21
N TRP A 134 -4.24 -11.70 -14.19
CA TRP A 134 -3.91 -10.89 -15.36
C TRP A 134 -2.83 -11.55 -16.22
N ASP A 135 -1.94 -12.34 -15.61
CA ASP A 135 -0.87 -13.06 -16.28
C ASP A 135 -1.19 -14.54 -16.57
N ALA A 136 -2.43 -14.99 -16.30
CA ALA A 136 -2.86 -16.37 -16.54
C ALA A 136 -2.66 -16.79 -18.00
N TRP A 137 -2.90 -15.89 -18.95
CA TRP A 137 -2.66 -16.12 -20.39
C TRP A 137 -1.20 -16.48 -20.71
N ALA A 138 -0.23 -15.84 -20.06
CA ALA A 138 1.20 -16.10 -20.26
C ALA A 138 1.70 -17.32 -19.48
N LYS A 139 0.94 -17.73 -18.45
CA LYS A 139 1.22 -18.87 -17.58
C LYS A 139 0.43 -20.14 -17.94
N ALA A 140 -0.35 -20.13 -19.01
CA ALA A 140 -1.18 -21.26 -19.42
C ALA A 140 -0.32 -22.52 -19.68
N LYS A 141 -0.54 -23.58 -18.88
CA LYS A 141 0.19 -24.84 -19.02
C LYS A 141 -0.05 -25.45 -20.41
N GLY A 142 1.01 -25.98 -21.02
CA GLY A 142 0.94 -26.66 -22.32
C GLY A 142 0.93 -25.76 -23.54
N LYS A 143 1.06 -24.43 -23.38
CA LYS A 143 1.23 -23.48 -24.49
C LYS A 143 2.63 -22.87 -24.50
N PRO A 144 3.23 -22.61 -25.68
CA PRO A 144 4.45 -21.82 -25.76
C PRO A 144 4.25 -20.46 -25.10
N LYS A 145 5.26 -20.00 -24.34
CA LYS A 145 5.21 -18.65 -23.75
C LYS A 145 5.12 -17.64 -24.90
N PRO A 146 4.12 -16.76 -24.91
CA PRO A 146 3.97 -15.77 -25.97
C PRO A 146 5.17 -14.81 -25.96
N ALA A 147 5.69 -14.50 -27.14
CA ALA A 147 6.85 -13.61 -27.30
C ALA A 147 6.53 -12.14 -27.00
N SER A 148 5.25 -11.76 -27.08
CA SER A 148 4.75 -10.41 -26.79
C SER A 148 3.31 -10.48 -26.27
N ASP A 149 2.87 -9.43 -25.57
CA ASP A 149 1.47 -9.29 -25.15
C ASP A 149 0.59 -8.88 -26.34
N THR A 150 -0.26 -9.82 -26.78
CA THR A 150 -1.17 -9.64 -27.92
C THR A 150 -2.57 -9.18 -27.51
N ARG A 151 -2.83 -8.99 -26.20
CA ARG A 151 -4.18 -8.68 -25.70
C ARG A 151 -4.57 -7.22 -25.85
N ASN A 152 -3.66 -6.38 -26.37
CA ASN A 152 -3.84 -4.93 -26.45
C ASN A 152 -4.23 -4.36 -25.08
N GLY A 153 -3.28 -4.37 -24.14
CA GLY A 153 -3.51 -4.21 -22.70
C GLY A 153 -4.45 -3.07 -22.31
N ARG A 154 -4.29 -1.88 -22.92
CA ARG A 154 -5.22 -0.75 -22.73
C ARG A 154 -6.66 -1.09 -23.09
N ASP A 155 -6.92 -1.68 -24.26
CA ASP A 155 -8.27 -2.05 -24.66
C ASP A 155 -8.85 -3.15 -23.78
N TYR A 156 -8.02 -4.09 -23.34
CA TYR A 156 -8.42 -5.10 -22.36
C TYR A 156 -8.86 -4.46 -21.03
N VAL A 157 -8.08 -3.52 -20.48
CA VAL A 157 -8.47 -2.80 -19.25
C VAL A 157 -9.81 -2.08 -19.44
N ARG A 158 -9.99 -1.35 -20.56
CA ARG A 158 -11.24 -0.62 -20.81
C ARG A 158 -12.46 -1.54 -20.89
N ARG A 159 -12.33 -2.66 -21.59
CA ARG A 159 -13.48 -3.54 -21.90
C ARG A 159 -13.77 -4.56 -20.80
N VAL A 160 -12.73 -5.14 -20.23
CA VAL A 160 -12.84 -6.27 -19.30
C VAL A 160 -12.83 -5.79 -17.86
N ILE A 161 -11.82 -5.00 -17.48
CA ILE A 161 -11.71 -4.44 -16.12
C ILE A 161 -12.68 -3.26 -15.91
N LYS A 162 -13.12 -2.61 -17.01
CA LYS A 162 -13.99 -1.43 -17.00
C LYS A 162 -13.39 -0.27 -16.20
N ALA A 163 -12.07 -0.16 -16.17
CA ALA A 163 -11.42 0.94 -15.48
C ALA A 163 -11.67 2.25 -16.23
N LYS A 164 -11.96 3.32 -15.48
CA LYS A 164 -12.28 4.65 -16.04
C LYS A 164 -11.03 5.36 -16.56
N THR A 165 -9.87 5.11 -15.97
CA THR A 165 -8.60 5.74 -16.35
C THR A 165 -7.66 4.68 -16.91
N VAL A 166 -7.27 4.84 -18.18
CA VAL A 166 -6.42 3.88 -18.92
C VAL A 166 -5.25 4.57 -19.63
N ASP A 167 -5.02 5.85 -19.32
CA ASP A 167 -3.97 6.63 -19.97
C ASP A 167 -2.64 6.37 -19.26
N GLY A 168 -1.83 5.51 -19.88
CA GLY A 168 -0.41 5.45 -19.61
C GLY A 168 0.28 6.73 -20.09
N TYR A 169 1.32 7.15 -19.38
CA TYR A 169 2.17 8.26 -19.79
C TYR A 169 2.75 7.94 -21.19
N ALA A 170 2.29 8.66 -22.22
CA ALA A 170 2.97 8.70 -23.51
C ALA A 170 4.14 9.66 -23.34
N GLY A 171 5.32 9.09 -23.05
CA GLY A 171 6.58 9.81 -23.21
C GLY A 171 6.89 9.99 -24.69
#